data_AF-A0A960FBC1-F1
#
_entry.id   AF-A0A960FBC1-F1
#
_cell.length_a   1.000
_cell.length_b   1.000
_cell.length_c   1.000
_cell.angle_alpha   90.00
_cell.angle_beta   90.00
_cell.angle_gamma   90.00
#
_symmetry.space_group_name_H-M   'P 1'
#
loop_
_entity.id
_entity.type
_entity.pdbx_description
1 polymer ?
#
loop_
_entity_poly.entity_id
_entity_poly.type
_entity_poly.pdbx_seq_one_letter_code
_entity_poly.pdbx_strand_id
1 'polypeptide(L)' 'MFDLDLRDSLSSMPRKLWTAAELDEMTPAEVDQLFKASIVRDLDEVPPAFLARVRADVEAHIAATEASQKP' A
#
# COMPACT_ATOMS: atom_id res chain seq x y z
N MET A 1 19.39 -2.02 6.15
CA MET A 1 18.74 -3.26 6.63
C MET A 1 17.32 -3.21 6.09
N PHE A 2 17.11 -3.73 4.89
CA PHE A 2 15.84 -3.59 4.17
C PHE A 2 14.91 -4.77 4.50
N ASP A 3 13.74 -4.44 5.04
CA ASP A 3 12.44 -4.94 4.56
C ASP A 3 12.15 -6.46 4.62
N LEU A 4 12.32 -7.08 5.79
CA LEU A 4 11.73 -8.41 6.08
C LEU A 4 10.36 -8.32 6.78
N ASP A 5 10.08 -7.21 7.48
CA ASP A 5 8.86 -7.02 8.28
C ASP A 5 7.62 -6.66 7.43
N LEU A 6 7.81 -5.96 6.30
CA LEU A 6 6.73 -5.54 5.40
C LEU A 6 6.10 -6.73 4.66
N ARG A 7 6.93 -7.69 4.23
CA ARG A 7 6.46 -8.94 3.62
C ARG A 7 5.63 -9.75 4.61
N ASP A 8 6.05 -9.83 5.86
CA ASP A 8 5.34 -10.59 6.89
C ASP A 8 3.97 -9.95 7.24
N SER A 9 3.93 -8.62 7.40
CA SER A 9 2.69 -7.89 7.71
C SER A 9 1.66 -7.94 6.56
N LEU A 10 2.10 -7.93 5.30
CA LEU A 10 1.23 -8.09 4.13
C LEU A 10 0.87 -9.56 3.83
N SER A 11 1.58 -10.54 4.41
CA SER A 11 1.33 -11.98 4.18
C SER A 11 -0.04 -12.45 4.69
N SER A 12 -0.71 -11.67 5.54
CA SER A 12 -2.08 -11.94 5.97
C SER A 12 -3.14 -11.65 4.90
N MET A 13 -2.80 -10.97 3.80
CA MET A 13 -3.70 -10.78 2.66
C MET A 13 -3.27 -11.68 1.50
N PRO A 14 -3.97 -12.79 1.21
CA PRO A 14 -3.67 -13.60 0.04
C PRO A 14 -4.06 -12.83 -1.23
N ARG A 15 -3.13 -12.04 -1.77
CA ARG A 15 -3.27 -11.39 -3.07
C ARG A 15 -2.45 -12.11 -4.11
N LYS A 16 -3.09 -12.44 -5.23
CA LYS A 16 -2.42 -12.93 -6.43
C LYS A 16 -1.34 -11.92 -6.83
N LEU A 17 -0.09 -12.38 -6.93
CA LEU A 17 0.98 -11.63 -7.55
C LEU A 17 0.85 -11.78 -9.06
N TRP A 18 0.62 -10.67 -9.77
CA TRP A 18 0.49 -10.67 -11.23
C TRP A 18 1.85 -10.51 -11.89
N THR A 19 2.16 -11.39 -12.84
CA THR A 19 3.37 -11.30 -13.66
C THR A 19 3.17 -10.34 -14.83
N ALA A 20 4.26 -9.82 -15.39
CA ALA A 20 4.20 -8.95 -16.57
C ALA A 20 3.49 -9.63 -17.75
N ALA A 21 3.79 -10.92 -17.99
CA ALA A 21 3.16 -11.69 -19.06
C ALA A 21 1.63 -11.80 -18.88
N GLU A 22 1.15 -12.02 -17.65
CA GLU A 22 -0.28 -12.06 -17.38
C GLU A 22 -0.97 -10.70 -17.56
N LEU A 23 -0.27 -9.60 -17.30
CA LEU A 23 -0.79 -8.25 -17.54
C LEU A 23 -0.76 -7.89 -19.03
N ASP A 24 0.22 -8.37 -19.78
CA ASP A 24 0.32 -8.16 -21.23
C ASP A 24 -0.77 -8.90 -22.02
N GLU A 25 -1.30 -10.00 -21.47
CA GLU A 25 -2.44 -10.73 -22.03
C GLU A 25 -3.78 -10.00 -21.81
N MET A 26 -3.83 -9.04 -20.89
CA MET A 26 -5.03 -8.26 -20.59
C MET A 26 -5.14 -7.03 -21.49
N THR A 27 -6.37 -6.64 -21.78
CA THR A 27 -6.63 -5.32 -22.35
C THR A 27 -6.32 -4.22 -21.32
N PRO A 28 -6.01 -2.98 -21.76
CA PRO A 28 -5.80 -1.86 -20.84
C PRO A 28 -6.99 -1.61 -19.89
N ALA A 29 -8.21 -1.89 -20.34
CA ALA A 29 -9.41 -1.74 -19.52
C ALA A 29 -9.50 -2.80 -18.41
N GLU A 30 -9.08 -4.03 -18.69
CA GLU A 30 -9.02 -5.11 -17.70
C GLU A 30 -7.94 -4.86 -16.65
N VAL A 31 -6.76 -4.35 -17.07
CA VAL A 31 -5.71 -3.94 -16.13
C VAL A 31 -6.18 -2.81 -15.21
N ASP A 32 -6.88 -1.81 -15.74
CA ASP A 32 -7.44 -0.72 -14.93
C ASP A 32 -8.49 -1.21 -13.93
N GLN A 33 -9.38 -2.13 -14.34
CA GLN A 33 -10.34 -2.75 -13.43
C GLN A 33 -9.65 -3.58 -12.34
N LEU A 34 -8.63 -4.37 -12.72
CA LEU A 34 -7.82 -5.16 -11.80
C LEU A 34 -7.15 -4.25 -10.76
N PHE A 35 -6.53 -3.15 -11.21
CA PHE A 35 -5.89 -2.19 -10.35
C PHE A 35 -6.89 -1.56 -9.38
N LYS A 36 -8.05 -1.10 -9.87
CA LYS A 36 -9.11 -0.53 -9.02
C LYS A 36 -9.60 -1.51 -7.95
N ALA A 37 -9.76 -2.78 -8.31
CA ALA A 37 -10.17 -3.85 -7.38
C ALA A 37 -9.08 -4.18 -6.34
N SER A 38 -7.81 -3.88 -6.62
CA SER A 38 -6.71 -4.12 -5.68
C SER A 38 -6.62 -3.08 -4.55
N ILE A 39 -7.33 -1.96 -4.66
CA ILE A 39 -7.31 -0.89 -3.67
C ILE A 39 -8.25 -1.23 -2.51
N VAL A 40 -7.67 -1.50 -1.32
CA VAL A 40 -8.45 -1.62 -0.08
C VAL A 40 -8.91 -0.23 0.34
N ARG A 41 -10.22 -0.07 0.53
CA ARG A 41 -10.82 1.19 1.02
C ARG A 41 -11.29 1.11 2.46
N ASP A 42 -11.52 -0.11 2.96
CA ASP A 42 -11.87 -0.37 4.34
C ASP A 42 -10.60 -0.57 5.17
N LEU A 43 -10.39 0.26 6.19
CA LEU A 43 -9.20 0.18 7.02
C LEU A 43 -9.22 -1.03 7.96
N ASP A 44 -10.39 -1.61 8.24
CA ASP A 44 -10.52 -2.81 9.07
C ASP A 44 -10.06 -4.08 8.33
N GLU A 45 -10.01 -4.04 7.00
CA GLU A 45 -9.44 -5.09 6.16
C GLU A 45 -7.90 -5.04 6.08
N VAL A 46 -7.28 -4.02 6.68
CA VAL A 46 -5.83 -3.81 6.65
C VAL A 46 -5.18 -4.35 7.92
N PRO A 47 -4.05 -5.09 7.83
CA PRO A 47 -3.27 -5.52 8.98
C PRO A 47 -2.99 -4.36 9.95
N PRO A 48 -3.34 -4.49 11.24
CA PRO A 48 -3.22 -3.38 12.19
C PRO A 48 -1.81 -2.83 12.31
N ALA A 49 -0.79 -3.69 12.21
CA ALA A 49 0.62 -3.30 12.27
C ALA A 49 1.03 -2.42 11.07
N PHE A 50 0.57 -2.78 9.87
CA PHE A 50 0.79 -1.96 8.67
C PHE A 50 0.12 -0.61 8.80
N LEU A 51 -1.15 -0.59 9.22
CA LEU A 51 -1.91 0.65 9.37
C LEU A 51 -1.29 1.59 10.43
N ALA A 52 -0.84 1.04 11.56
CA ALA A 52 -0.17 1.82 12.61
C ALA A 52 1.11 2.49 12.10
N ARG A 53 1.89 1.79 11.28
CA ARG A 53 3.12 2.35 10.69
C ARG A 53 2.84 3.43 9.66
N VAL A 54 1.88 3.21 8.75
CA VAL A 54 1.48 4.22 7.77
C VAL A 54 1.01 5.50 8.48
N ARG A 55 0.25 5.37 9.58
CA ARG A 55 -0.16 6.51 10.40
C ARG A 55 1.05 7.27 10.96
N ALA A 56 2.01 6.56 11.56
CA ALA A 56 3.21 7.17 12.10
C ALA A 56 4.04 7.90 11.02
N ASP A 57 4.18 7.31 9.84
CA ASP A 57 4.91 7.92 8.72
C ASP A 57 4.23 9.21 8.23
N VAL A 58 2.89 9.22 8.14
CA VAL A 58 2.10 10.41 7.78
C VAL A 58 2.20 11.50 8.85
N GLU A 59 2.10 11.14 10.13
CA GLU A 59 2.26 12.08 11.24
C GLU A 59 3.65 12.72 11.24
N ALA A 60 4.70 11.93 11.01
CA ALA A 60 6.07 12.43 10.88
C ALA A 60 6.22 13.40 9.68
N HIS A 61 5.59 13.08 8.56
CA HIS A 61 5.58 13.96 7.39
C HIS A 61 4.88 15.29 7.67
N ILE A 62 3.67 15.26 8.26
CA ILE A 62 2.93 16.46 8.65
C ILE A 62 3.79 17.32 9.57
N ALA A 63 4.35 16.75 10.64
CA ALA A 63 5.20 17.47 11.58
C ALA A 63 6.43 18.11 10.90
N ALA A 64 7.07 17.42 9.95
CA ALA A 64 8.19 17.96 9.19
C ALA A 64 7.77 19.13 8.27
N THR A 65 6.61 19.02 7.62
CA THR A 65 6.08 20.09 6.76
C THR A 65 5.63 21.32 7.54
N GLU A 66 4.95 21.13 8.68
CA GLU A 66 4.50 22.22 9.55
C GLU A 66 5.67 22.91 10.27
N ALA A 67 6.70 22.15 10.68
CA ALA A 67 7.92 22.72 11.25
C ALA A 67 8.70 23.59 10.25
N SER A 68 8.62 23.24 8.96
CA SER A 68 9.25 24.00 7.86
C SER A 68 8.46 25.24 7.45
N GLN A 69 7.22 25.40 7.93
CA GLN A 69 6.32 26.50 7.59
C GLN A 69 6.22 27.57 8.71
N LYS A 70 6.94 27.39 9.81
CA LYS A 70 7.01 28.37 10.91
C LYS A 70 8.00 29.50 10.55
N PRO A 71 7.59 30.79 10.60
CA PRO A 71 8.44 31.94 10.26
C PRO A 71 9.59 32.18 11.24
#